data_AF-A0A5E4IFH2-F1
#
_entry.id   AF-A0A5E4IFH2-F1
#
_cell.length_a   1.000
_cell.length_b   1.000
_cell.length_c   1.000
_cell.angle_alpha   90.00
_cell.angle_beta   90.00
_cell.angle_gamma   90.00
#
_symmetry.space_group_name_H-M   'P 1'
#
loop_
_entity.id
_entity.type
_entity.pdbx_description
1 polymer ?
#
loop_
_entity_poly.entity_id
_entity_poly.type
_entity_poly.pdbx_seq_one_letter_code
_entity_poly.pdbx_strand_id
1 'polypeptide(L)'
;MIKEDLQEEGNIAALSTEELTNFEGKDSFRENIFVQEILSDFLELKREVITLKREVSKNKLMIAQLEKKRDSYGKEVANRVSSMLALINDYGGIMTSKDTKKFMGLSKDEFYRTLRCAKNDNLIELSPNHKDRRSYIIKLKPK
;
A
#
# COMPACT_ATOMS: atom_id res chain seq x y z
N MET A 1 -17.81 -8.66 2.28
CA MET A 1 -18.53 -8.40 3.55
C MET A 1 -17.50 -7.85 4.53
N ILE A 2 -17.42 -6.53 4.65
CA ILE A 2 -16.65 -5.86 5.70
C ILE A 2 -17.68 -4.99 6.41
N LYS A 3 -18.43 -5.62 7.30
CA LYS A 3 -19.37 -4.98 8.22
C LYS A 3 -19.04 -5.61 9.56
N GLU A 4 -18.19 -4.99 10.36
CA GLU A 4 -18.14 -5.28 11.80
C GLU A 4 -17.34 -4.29 12.67
N ASP A 5 -16.58 -3.33 12.13
CA ASP A 5 -15.76 -2.45 12.99
C ASP A 5 -16.30 -1.02 13.21
N LEU A 6 -17.63 -0.83 13.27
CA LEU A 6 -18.25 0.49 13.47
C LEU A 6 -19.25 0.55 14.64
N GLN A 7 -19.03 -0.23 15.70
CA GLN A 7 -19.78 -0.08 16.96
C GLN A 7 -18.83 -0.04 18.17
N GLU A 8 -18.09 1.06 18.30
CA GLU A 8 -17.62 1.56 19.59
C GLU A 8 -17.93 3.07 19.69
N GLU A 9 -19.20 3.41 19.49
CA GLU A 9 -19.75 4.68 19.97
C GLU A 9 -20.63 4.38 21.18
N GLY A 10 -20.28 4.94 22.34
CA GLY A 10 -21.17 4.98 23.50
C GLY A 10 -20.66 4.26 24.73
N ASN A 11 -19.51 4.69 25.27
CA ASN A 11 -19.32 4.81 26.72
C ASN A 11 -18.00 5.52 27.00
N ILE A 12 -17.92 6.80 26.61
CA ILE A 12 -16.97 7.69 27.27
C ILE A 12 -17.64 8.02 28.59
N ALA A 13 -17.28 7.28 29.66
CA ALA A 13 -17.65 7.62 31.01
C ALA A 13 -17.25 9.09 31.24
N ALA A 14 -18.24 9.97 31.26
CA ALA A 14 -18.09 11.31 31.77
C ALA A 14 -17.94 11.14 33.28
N LEU A 15 -16.69 10.96 33.73
CA LEU A 15 -16.34 11.12 35.14
C LEU A 15 -16.75 12.54 35.51
N SER A 16 -17.86 12.65 36.26
CA SER A 16 -18.31 13.91 36.81
C SER A 16 -17.23 14.41 37.77
N THR A 17 -16.96 15.71 37.71
CA THR A 17 -16.00 16.39 38.59
C THR A 17 -16.32 16.26 40.09
N GLU A 18 -17.49 15.70 40.42
CA GLU A 18 -18.01 15.52 41.78
C GLU A 18 -17.45 14.26 42.48
N GLU A 19 -16.91 13.28 41.75
CA GLU A 19 -16.34 12.06 42.36
C GLU A 19 -14.89 12.24 42.84
N LEU A 20 -14.24 13.35 42.51
CA LEU A 20 -12.82 13.61 42.81
C LEU A 20 -12.58 14.41 44.11
N THR A 21 -13.63 14.92 44.77
CA THR A 21 -13.46 15.87 45.89
C THR A 21 -13.68 15.30 47.29
N ASN A 22 -14.01 14.01 47.45
CA ASN A 22 -14.36 13.42 48.75
C ASN A 22 -13.24 12.54 49.36
N PHE A 23 -12.00 13.03 49.38
CA PHE A 23 -10.92 12.45 50.18
C PHE A 23 -10.71 13.28 51.46
N GLU A 24 -11.44 12.95 52.53
CA GLU A 24 -11.15 13.46 53.88
C GLU A 24 -10.04 12.62 54.52
N GLY A 25 -8.78 12.99 54.25
CA GLY A 25 -7.57 12.47 54.86
C GLY A 25 -6.71 13.60 55.44
N LYS A 26 -6.06 13.37 56.59
CA LYS A 26 -5.34 14.37 57.42
C LYS A 26 -4.09 15.02 56.77
N ASP A 27 -3.81 14.79 55.49
CA ASP A 27 -2.77 15.47 54.69
C ASP A 27 -3.34 16.05 53.37
N SER A 28 -4.56 16.59 53.47
CA SER A 28 -5.42 17.13 52.39
C SER A 28 -4.73 18.01 51.33
N PHE A 29 -3.63 18.70 51.64
CA PHE A 29 -2.93 19.54 50.67
C PHE A 29 -1.98 18.76 49.76
N ARG A 30 -1.24 17.78 50.30
CA ARG A 30 -0.30 16.94 49.51
C ARG A 30 -1.06 15.93 48.65
N GLU A 31 -2.15 15.37 49.18
CA GLU A 31 -3.03 14.49 48.42
C GLU A 31 -3.71 15.24 47.26
N ASN A 32 -4.14 16.49 47.47
CA ASN A 32 -4.68 17.32 46.38
C ASN A 32 -3.65 17.59 45.27
N ILE A 33 -2.40 17.93 45.62
CA ILE A 33 -1.35 18.17 44.62
C ILE A 33 -1.10 16.90 43.80
N PHE A 34 -0.99 15.75 44.45
CA PHE A 34 -0.79 14.46 43.78
C PHE A 34 -1.95 14.10 42.84
N VAL A 35 -3.20 14.33 43.27
CA VAL A 35 -4.38 14.12 42.41
C VAL A 35 -4.39 15.08 41.21
N GLN A 36 -3.97 16.33 41.38
CA GLN A 36 -3.87 17.29 40.27
C GLN A 36 -2.79 16.92 39.27
N GLU A 37 -1.63 16.42 39.72
CA GLU A 37 -0.56 15.91 38.84
C GLU A 37 -1.07 14.72 38.02
N ILE A 38 -1.72 13.75 38.64
CA ILE A 38 -2.32 12.60 37.94
C ILE A 38 -3.37 13.04 36.91
N LEU A 39 -4.22 14.01 37.25
CA LEU A 39 -5.22 14.53 36.33
C LEU A 39 -4.57 15.24 35.13
N SER A 40 -3.50 16.00 35.36
CA SER A 40 -2.74 16.64 34.30
C SER A 40 -2.15 15.61 33.34
N ASP A 41 -1.45 14.61 33.87
CA ASP A 41 -0.85 13.52 33.10
C ASP A 41 -1.92 12.72 32.32
N PHE A 42 -3.07 12.45 32.94
CA PHE A 42 -4.18 11.78 32.29
C PHE A 42 -4.75 12.60 31.13
N LEU A 43 -4.89 13.91 31.30
CA LEU A 43 -5.39 14.80 30.25
C LEU A 43 -4.38 14.93 29.10
N GLU A 44 -3.09 14.96 29.40
CA GLU A 44 -2.02 14.95 28.40
C GLU A 44 -2.04 13.65 27.60
N LEU A 45 -2.05 12.50 28.29
CA LEU A 45 -2.15 11.18 27.66
C LEU A 45 -3.40 11.06 26.79
N LYS A 46 -4.54 11.58 27.24
CA LYS A 46 -5.78 11.59 26.45
C LYS A 46 -5.61 12.40 25.15
N ARG A 47 -4.92 13.53 25.18
CA ARG A 47 -4.63 14.34 23.98
C ARG A 47 -3.68 13.62 23.03
N GLU A 48 -2.65 12.97 23.55
CA GLU A 48 -1.74 12.16 22.75
C GLU A 48 -2.46 11.01 22.06
N VAL A 49 -3.30 10.27 22.78
CA VAL A 49 -4.11 9.18 22.22
C VAL A 49 -5.03 9.67 21.11
N ILE A 50 -5.70 10.81 21.29
CA ILE A 50 -6.55 11.41 20.24
C ILE A 50 -5.71 11.76 19.00
N THR A 51 -4.51 12.30 19.21
CA THR A 51 -3.61 12.68 18.12
C THR A 51 -3.13 11.44 17.36
N LEU A 52 -2.68 10.40 18.06
CA LEU A 52 -2.30 9.11 17.48
C LEU A 52 -3.46 8.47 16.71
N LYS A 53 -4.68 8.49 17.25
CA LYS A 53 -5.88 7.98 16.54
C LYS A 53 -6.09 8.70 15.20
N ARG A 54 -5.86 10.01 15.15
CA ARG A 54 -5.96 10.80 13.90
C ARG A 54 -4.86 10.44 12.91
N GLU A 55 -3.62 10.28 13.37
CA GLU A 55 -2.49 9.88 12.52
C GLU A 55 -2.67 8.46 11.95
N VAL A 56 -3.08 7.50 12.78
CA VAL A 56 -3.41 6.14 12.33
C VAL A 56 -4.50 6.17 11.26
N SER A 57 -5.54 6.99 11.45
CA SER A 57 -6.61 7.13 10.46
C SER A 57 -6.10 7.70 9.13
N LYS A 58 -5.23 8.72 9.16
CA LYS A 58 -4.58 9.26 7.95
C LYS A 58 -3.72 8.21 7.25
N ASN A 59 -2.93 7.44 8.02
CA ASN A 59 -2.07 6.39 7.49
C ASN A 59 -2.88 5.28 6.82
N LYS A 60 -4.00 4.86 7.42
CA LYS A 60 -4.93 3.88 6.82
C LYS A 60 -5.46 4.36 5.46
N LEU A 61 -5.86 5.63 5.36
CA LEU A 61 -6.31 6.21 4.08
C LEU A 61 -5.19 6.25 3.04
N MET A 62 -3.97 6.61 3.44
CA MET A 62 -2.82 6.64 2.55
C MET A 62 -2.46 5.25 2.02
N ILE A 63 -2.48 4.23 2.88
CA ILE A 63 -2.26 2.83 2.49
C ILE A 63 -3.30 2.42 1.45
N ALA A 64 -4.58 2.65 1.70
CA ALA A 64 -5.65 2.31 0.77
C ALA A 64 -5.50 2.99 -0.60
N GLN A 65 -5.00 4.23 -0.64
CA GLN A 65 -4.71 4.93 -1.90
C GLN A 65 -3.51 4.33 -2.64
N LEU A 66 -2.45 3.96 -1.92
CA LEU A 66 -1.27 3.31 -2.49
C LEU A 66 -1.60 1.93 -3.05
N GLU A 67 -2.46 1.16 -2.38
CA GLU A 67 -2.95 -0.12 -2.86
C GLU A 67 -3.74 0.03 -4.16
N LYS A 68 -4.67 1.00 -4.23
CA LYS A 68 -5.39 1.30 -5.49
C LYS A 68 -4.44 1.66 -6.63
N LYS A 69 -3.42 2.47 -6.36
CA LYS A 69 -2.40 2.82 -7.35
C LYS A 69 -1.60 1.60 -7.80
N ARG A 70 -1.18 0.74 -6.87
CA ARG A 70 -0.49 -0.51 -7.16
C ARG A 70 -1.35 -1.42 -8.05
N ASP A 71 -2.62 -1.59 -7.73
CA ASP A 71 -3.52 -2.48 -8.47
C ASP A 71 -3.80 -1.94 -9.88
N SER A 72 -3.99 -0.62 -10.02
CA SER A 72 -4.11 0.02 -11.33
C SER A 72 -2.84 -0.20 -12.17
N TYR A 73 -1.67 -0.01 -11.55
CA TYR A 73 -0.39 -0.23 -12.22
C TYR A 73 -0.21 -1.70 -12.64
N GLY A 74 -0.59 -2.63 -11.78
CA GLY A 74 -0.57 -4.07 -12.09
C GLY A 74 -1.46 -4.43 -13.28
N LYS A 75 -2.69 -3.89 -13.33
CA LYS A 75 -3.61 -4.07 -14.47
C LYS A 75 -3.04 -3.51 -15.77
N GLU A 76 -2.42 -2.33 -15.72
CA GLU A 76 -1.81 -1.72 -16.89
C GLU A 76 -0.63 -2.54 -17.44
N VAL A 77 0.22 -3.09 -16.55
CA VAL A 77 1.29 -4.00 -16.94
C VAL A 77 0.72 -5.30 -17.53
N ALA A 78 -0.31 -5.89 -16.92
CA ALA A 78 -0.96 -7.10 -17.43
C ALA A 78 -1.58 -6.89 -18.83
N ASN A 79 -2.20 -5.73 -19.05
CA ASN A 79 -2.71 -5.34 -20.37
C ASN A 79 -1.58 -5.23 -21.40
N ARG A 80 -0.46 -4.58 -21.05
CA ARG A 80 0.72 -4.51 -21.93
C ARG A 80 1.31 -5.87 -22.22
N VAL A 81 1.38 -6.78 -21.24
CA VAL A 81 1.82 -8.16 -21.45
C VAL A 81 0.90 -8.84 -22.46
N SER A 82 -0.41 -8.74 -22.29
CA SER A 82 -1.39 -9.34 -23.21
C SER A 82 -1.22 -8.81 -24.64
N SER A 83 -1.09 -7.48 -24.80
CA SER A 83 -0.84 -6.87 -26.11
C SER A 83 0.50 -7.29 -26.72
N MET A 84 1.54 -7.42 -25.90
CA MET A 84 2.86 -7.89 -26.35
C MET A 84 2.77 -9.33 -26.86
N LEU A 85 2.09 -10.22 -26.14
CA LEU A 85 1.93 -11.62 -26.54
C LEU A 85 1.13 -11.75 -27.83
N ALA A 86 0.05 -10.98 -27.97
CA ALA A 86 -0.75 -10.91 -29.21
C ALA A 86 0.12 -10.44 -30.38
N LEU A 87 0.87 -9.35 -30.20
CA LEU A 87 1.80 -8.85 -31.21
C LEU A 87 2.82 -9.91 -31.62
N ILE A 88 3.46 -10.59 -30.67
CA ILE A 88 4.46 -11.62 -31.00
C ILE A 88 3.79 -12.79 -31.74
N ASN A 89 2.57 -13.17 -31.34
CA ASN A 89 1.81 -14.23 -32.00
C ASN A 89 1.49 -13.89 -33.46
N ASP A 90 1.06 -12.66 -33.73
CA ASP A 90 0.75 -12.18 -35.08
C ASP A 90 1.98 -12.21 -36.00
N TYR A 91 3.18 -12.13 -35.43
CA TYR A 91 4.46 -12.22 -36.12
C TYR A 91 5.09 -13.63 -36.07
N GLY A 92 4.30 -14.67 -35.83
CA GLY A 92 4.75 -16.07 -35.89
C GLY A 92 5.40 -16.59 -34.61
N GLY A 93 5.15 -15.94 -33.47
CA GLY A 93 5.56 -16.40 -32.15
C GLY A 93 7.00 -16.06 -31.76
N ILE A 94 7.75 -15.35 -32.60
CA ILE A 94 9.13 -14.94 -32.34
C ILE A 94 9.36 -13.50 -32.82
N MET A 95 9.89 -12.62 -31.95
CA MET A 95 10.26 -11.25 -32.30
C MET A 95 11.49 -10.78 -31.56
N THR A 96 12.20 -9.77 -32.09
CA THR A 96 13.29 -9.13 -31.33
C THR A 96 12.74 -8.16 -30.30
N SER A 97 13.47 -7.98 -29.20
CA SER A 97 13.12 -7.03 -28.14
C SER A 97 13.15 -5.58 -28.62
N LYS A 98 13.98 -5.29 -29.63
CA LYS A 98 14.07 -3.95 -30.23
C LYS A 98 12.82 -3.63 -31.04
N ASP A 99 12.40 -4.57 -31.89
CA ASP A 99 11.23 -4.38 -32.74
C ASP A 99 9.94 -4.41 -31.91
N THR A 100 9.81 -5.35 -30.99
CA THR A 100 8.65 -5.44 -30.08
C THR A 100 8.45 -4.14 -29.32
N LYS A 101 9.51 -3.59 -28.71
CA LYS A 101 9.46 -2.29 -28.02
C LYS A 101 9.03 -1.16 -28.96
N LYS A 102 9.60 -1.12 -30.16
CA LYS A 102 9.30 -0.08 -31.16
C LYS A 102 7.85 -0.13 -31.63
N PHE A 103 7.34 -1.32 -31.94
CA PHE A 103 5.95 -1.52 -32.38
C PHE A 103 4.94 -1.17 -31.30
N MET A 104 5.23 -1.51 -30.04
CA MET A 104 4.35 -1.17 -28.93
C MET A 104 4.44 0.30 -28.49
N GLY A 105 5.40 1.07 -29.01
CA GLY A 105 5.61 2.47 -28.62
C GLY A 105 6.01 2.66 -27.15
N LEU A 106 6.61 1.63 -26.52
CA LEU A 106 6.92 1.65 -25.09
C LEU A 106 8.27 2.33 -24.81
N SER A 107 8.33 3.05 -23.68
CA SER A 107 9.61 3.48 -23.13
C SER A 107 10.46 2.27 -22.71
N LYS A 108 11.76 2.52 -22.47
CA LYS A 108 12.70 1.48 -22.05
C LYS A 108 12.21 0.76 -20.78
N ASP A 109 11.79 1.51 -19.77
CA ASP A 109 11.41 0.96 -18.46
C ASP A 109 10.07 0.21 -18.51
N GLU A 110 9.09 0.75 -19.24
CA GLU A 110 7.81 0.09 -19.47
C GLU A 110 7.98 -1.26 -20.15
N PHE A 111 8.84 -1.30 -21.17
CA PHE A 111 9.15 -2.52 -21.89
C PHE A 111 9.85 -3.55 -21.00
N TYR A 112 10.84 -3.14 -20.20
CA TYR A 112 11.51 -4.07 -19.27
C TYR A 112 10.57 -4.62 -18.20
N ARG A 113 9.66 -3.81 -17.67
CA ARG A 113 8.67 -4.28 -16.69
C ARG A 113 7.70 -5.28 -17.32
N THR A 114 7.24 -4.98 -18.53
CA THR A 114 6.37 -5.88 -19.32
C THR A 114 7.07 -7.21 -19.60
N LEU A 115 8.31 -7.17 -20.10
CA LEU A 115 9.13 -8.36 -20.34
C LEU A 115 9.37 -9.19 -19.08
N ARG A 116 9.72 -8.53 -17.97
CA ARG A 116 9.97 -9.20 -16.69
C ARG A 116 8.71 -9.90 -16.18
N CYS A 117 7.55 -9.25 -16.28
CA CYS A 117 6.27 -9.84 -15.92
C CYS A 117 5.98 -11.08 -16.75
N ALA A 118 5.99 -10.96 -18.08
CA ALA A 118 5.72 -12.08 -18.99
C ALA A 118 6.70 -13.26 -18.80
N LYS A 119 7.97 -12.98 -18.50
CA LYS A 119 8.98 -14.00 -18.20
C LYS A 119 8.71 -14.68 -16.85
N ASN A 120 8.38 -13.91 -15.81
CA ASN A 120 8.05 -14.45 -14.49
C ASN A 120 6.80 -15.33 -14.53
N ASP A 121 5.82 -14.94 -15.34
CA ASP A 121 4.59 -15.70 -15.59
C ASP A 121 4.81 -16.89 -16.56
N ASN A 122 6.07 -17.12 -16.97
CA ASN A 122 6.48 -18.23 -17.83
C ASN A 122 5.75 -18.26 -19.20
N LEU A 123 5.40 -17.08 -19.73
CA LEU A 123 4.70 -16.93 -21.02
C LEU A 123 5.66 -16.83 -22.21
N ILE A 124 6.91 -16.43 -21.94
CA ILE A 124 7.93 -16.18 -22.96
C ILE A 124 9.29 -16.78 -22.58
N GLU A 125 10.11 -17.03 -23.59
CA GLU A 125 11.55 -17.28 -23.48
C GLU A 125 12.32 -16.09 -24.04
N LEU A 126 13.43 -15.76 -23.37
CA LEU A 126 14.36 -14.73 -23.81
C LEU A 126 15.72 -15.36 -24.10
N SER A 127 16.19 -15.21 -25.33
CA SER A 127 17.55 -15.61 -25.72
C SER A 127 18.35 -14.40 -26.21
N PRO A 128 19.68 -14.40 -26.04
CA PRO A 128 20.53 -13.33 -26.56
C PRO A 128 20.42 -13.25 -28.09
N ASN A 129 20.32 -12.04 -28.63
CA ASN A 129 20.42 -11.87 -30.08
C ASN A 129 21.90 -11.80 -30.50
N HIS A 130 22.37 -12.82 -31.23
CA HIS A 130 23.76 -12.87 -31.70
C HIS A 130 24.12 -11.75 -32.70
N LYS A 131 23.14 -11.09 -33.33
CA LYS A 131 23.34 -9.97 -34.25
C LYS A 131 23.42 -8.61 -33.54
N ASP A 132 22.84 -8.50 -32.34
CA ASP A 132 22.85 -7.27 -31.54
C ASP A 132 22.94 -7.64 -30.05
N ARG A 133 24.15 -7.48 -29.50
CA ARG A 133 24.50 -7.81 -28.10
C ARG A 133 23.64 -7.11 -27.05
N ARG A 134 22.90 -6.05 -27.43
CA ARG A 134 22.03 -5.29 -26.51
C ARG A 134 20.55 -5.64 -26.65
N SER A 135 20.21 -6.62 -27.50
CA SER A 135 18.83 -7.05 -27.74
C SER A 135 18.64 -8.54 -27.45
N TYR A 136 17.39 -8.91 -27.21
CA TYR A 136 16.96 -10.29 -26.99
C TYR A 136 16.06 -10.74 -28.13
N ILE A 137 16.03 -12.04 -28.38
CA ILE A 137 14.96 -12.69 -29.12
C ILE A 137 13.93 -13.13 -28.08
N ILE A 138 12.68 -12.76 -28.32
CA ILE A 138 11.53 -13.11 -27.51
C ILE A 138 10.75 -14.18 -28.26
N LYS A 139 10.53 -15.32 -27.61
CA LYS A 139 9.77 -16.43 -28.16
C LYS A 139 8.59 -16.76 -27.24
N LEU A 140 7.41 -16.97 -27.81
CA LEU A 140 6.25 -17.45 -27.03
C LEU A 140 6.48 -18.89 -26.59
N LYS A 141 6.14 -19.20 -25.34
CA LYS A 141 6.07 -20.60 -24.90
C LYS A 141 4.75 -21.21 -25.39
N PRO A 142 4.79 -22.44 -25.95
CA PRO A 142 3.56 -23.19 -26.18
C PRO A 142 2.88 -23.46 -24.83
N LYS A 143 1.54 -23.40 -24.82
CA LYS A 143 0.73 -23.81 -23.67
C LYS A 143 0.84 -25.31 -23.43
#